data_AF-A0A9Q4AZI0-F1
#
_entry.id   AF-A0A9Q4AZI0-F1
#
_cell.length_a   1.000
_cell.length_b   1.000
_cell.length_c   1.000
_cell.angle_alpha   90.00
_cell.angle_beta   90.00
_cell.angle_gamma   90.00
#
_symmetry.space_group_name_H-M   'P 1'
#
loop_
_entity.id
_entity.type
_entity.pdbx_description
1 polymer ?
#
loop_
_entity_poly.entity_id
_entity_poly.type
_entity_poly.pdbx_seq_one_letter_code
_entity_poly.pdbx_strand_id
1 'polypeptide(L)'
;MKRWRGSRRWQVILVLGLIASIVTYQLHAYADSYPWLEDMTLDVKIETDTTIYEWEYENPNSFEYEEGSLIKRGEKAKDSFEHLLQVLDLTQSQITDDMVSELSKEFKQIRRISARRVDGDHCLQTWVWNHSGNDE
;
A
#
# COMPACT_ATOMS: atom_id res chain seq x y z
N MET A 1 38.36 -38.49 52.38
CA MET A 1 37.69 -38.44 51.06
C MET A 1 36.42 -37.61 51.15
N LYS A 2 36.41 -36.39 50.60
CA LYS A 2 35.25 -35.47 50.60
C LYS A 2 34.58 -35.53 49.23
N ARG A 3 33.34 -36.00 49.15
CA ARG A 3 32.54 -36.01 47.90
C ARG A 3 31.95 -34.61 47.69
N TRP A 4 32.44 -33.92 46.66
CA TRP A 4 31.94 -32.63 46.19
C TRP A 4 30.64 -32.86 45.38
N ARG A 5 29.50 -32.37 45.86
CA ARG A 5 28.23 -32.32 45.12
C ARG A 5 27.87 -30.85 44.92
N GLY A 6 27.89 -30.36 43.68
CA GLY A 6 27.50 -28.97 43.41
C GLY A 6 27.54 -28.60 41.95
N SER A 7 26.65 -29.16 41.13
CA SER A 7 26.56 -28.75 39.71
C SER A 7 25.15 -28.89 39.11
N ARG A 8 24.11 -28.47 39.84
CA ARG A 8 22.73 -28.50 39.28
C ARG A 8 21.90 -27.24 39.46
N ARG A 9 22.40 -26.20 40.13
CA ARG A 9 21.64 -24.96 40.35
C ARG A 9 21.95 -23.82 39.37
N TRP A 10 23.08 -23.88 38.66
CA TRP A 10 23.49 -22.82 37.73
C TRP A 10 23.08 -23.05 36.26
N GLN A 11 22.64 -24.25 35.89
CA GLN A 11 22.19 -24.55 34.52
C GLN A 11 20.74 -24.14 34.23
N VAL A 12 19.91 -23.95 35.26
CA VAL A 12 18.49 -23.57 35.06
C VAL A 12 18.34 -22.08 34.76
N ILE A 13 19.23 -21.23 35.26
CA ILE A 13 19.17 -19.77 35.05
C ILE A 13 19.61 -19.38 33.62
N LEU A 14 20.52 -20.14 33.00
CA LEU A 14 21.02 -19.85 31.65
C LEU A 14 20.06 -20.24 30.52
N VAL A 15 19.17 -21.21 30.73
CA VAL A 15 18.21 -21.66 29.69
C VAL A 15 16.99 -20.73 29.60
N LEU A 16 16.55 -20.12 30.70
CA LEU A 16 15.42 -19.18 30.69
C LEU A 16 15.78 -17.80 30.13
N GLY A 17 17.04 -17.35 30.27
CA GLY A 17 17.50 -16.11 29.64
C GLY A 17 17.58 -16.19 28.11
N LEU A 18 17.87 -17.37 27.55
CA LEU A 18 18.01 -17.56 26.10
C LEU A 18 16.64 -17.64 25.38
N ILE A 19 15.60 -18.13 26.07
CA ILE A 19 14.22 -18.13 25.54
C ILE A 19 13.63 -16.71 25.61
N ALA A 20 13.97 -15.92 26.63
CA ALA A 20 13.54 -14.52 26.71
C ALA A 20 14.17 -13.64 25.61
N SER A 21 15.37 -13.99 25.11
CA SER A 21 15.98 -13.27 23.98
C SER A 21 15.41 -13.63 22.61
N ILE A 22 14.74 -14.78 22.43
CA ILE A 22 14.17 -15.15 21.11
C ILE A 22 12.81 -14.49 20.89
N VAL A 23 12.08 -14.14 21.96
CA VAL A 23 10.75 -13.52 21.86
C VAL A 23 10.82 -12.03 21.49
N THR A 24 11.92 -11.33 21.75
CA THR A 24 12.02 -9.89 21.45
C THR A 24 12.45 -9.55 20.02
N TYR A 25 13.01 -10.49 19.25
CA TYR A 25 13.44 -10.22 17.86
C TYR A 25 12.32 -10.37 16.82
N GLN A 26 11.14 -10.89 17.17
CA GLN A 26 10.10 -11.21 16.19
C GLN A 26 9.04 -10.10 16.01
N LEU A 27 9.14 -8.96 16.71
CA LEU A 27 8.13 -7.89 16.64
C LEU A 27 8.51 -6.67 15.79
N HIS A 28 9.65 -6.68 15.08
CA HIS A 28 10.07 -5.56 14.21
C HIS A 28 9.82 -5.82 12.71
N ALA A 29 9.02 -6.84 12.36
CA ALA A 29 8.74 -7.20 10.97
C ALA A 29 7.39 -6.66 10.45
N TYR A 30 6.91 -5.57 11.00
CA TYR A 30 5.74 -4.85 10.50
C TYR A 30 6.06 -3.36 10.55
N ALA A 31 6.26 -2.76 9.37
CA ALA A 31 5.96 -1.37 9.03
C ALA A 31 6.94 -0.83 7.97
N ASP A 32 7.00 -1.47 6.81
CA ASP A 32 6.93 -0.64 5.61
C ASP A 32 5.44 -0.29 5.45
N SER A 33 4.95 0.60 6.32
CA SER A 33 3.61 1.16 6.15
C SER A 33 3.65 2.04 4.92
N TYR A 34 2.76 1.79 3.97
CA TYR A 34 2.62 2.70 2.84
C TYR A 34 2.36 4.13 3.37
N PRO A 35 3.15 5.15 2.97
CA PRO A 35 2.98 6.50 3.49
C PRO A 35 1.56 7.06 3.28
N TRP A 36 0.88 6.63 2.23
CA TRP A 36 -0.48 7.07 1.91
C TRP A 36 -1.55 6.53 2.89
N LEU A 37 -1.24 5.56 3.75
CA LEU A 37 -2.14 5.12 4.82
C LEU A 37 -2.30 6.17 5.94
N GLU A 38 -1.42 7.18 5.97
CA GLU A 38 -1.55 8.32 6.87
C GLU A 38 -2.45 9.43 6.28
N ASP A 39 -2.79 9.35 4.99
CA ASP A 39 -3.70 10.28 4.32
C ASP A 39 -5.13 10.08 4.84
N MET A 40 -5.95 11.13 4.78
CA MET A 40 -7.38 11.02 5.10
C MET A 40 -8.14 10.29 4.01
N THR A 41 -7.90 10.69 2.75
CA THR A 41 -8.49 10.05 1.58
C THR A 41 -7.49 9.99 0.43
N LEU A 42 -7.59 8.93 -0.37
CA LEU A 42 -6.88 8.79 -1.64
C LEU A 42 -7.81 8.14 -2.66
N ASP A 43 -8.08 8.88 -3.74
CA ASP A 43 -8.94 8.43 -4.84
C ASP A 43 -8.09 8.35 -6.10
N VAL A 44 -8.21 7.26 -6.86
CA VAL A 44 -7.57 7.11 -8.17
C VAL A 44 -8.59 6.64 -9.18
N LYS A 45 -8.61 7.28 -10.35
CA LYS A 45 -9.53 6.97 -11.44
C LYS A 45 -8.78 6.81 -12.75
N ILE A 46 -9.06 5.72 -13.44
CA ILE A 46 -8.59 5.45 -14.81
C ILE A 46 -9.82 5.38 -15.72
N GLU A 47 -9.88 6.27 -16.70
CA GLU A 47 -10.94 6.29 -17.70
C GLU A 47 -10.38 5.73 -19.01
N THR A 48 -10.99 4.66 -19.51
CA THR A 48 -10.72 4.12 -20.85
C THR A 48 -11.87 4.47 -21.81
N ASP A 49 -11.75 4.06 -23.07
CA ASP A 49 -12.84 4.23 -24.05
C ASP A 49 -14.15 3.53 -23.65
N THR A 50 -14.08 2.45 -22.86
CA THR A 50 -15.23 1.59 -22.55
C THR A 50 -15.61 1.53 -21.08
N THR A 51 -14.64 1.74 -20.19
CA THR A 51 -14.77 1.40 -18.78
C THR A 51 -14.12 2.47 -17.91
N ILE A 52 -14.75 2.74 -16.78
CA ILE A 52 -14.17 3.54 -15.71
C ILE A 52 -13.77 2.58 -14.60
N TYR A 53 -12.53 2.75 -14.16
CA TYR A 53 -11.95 2.07 -13.02
C TYR A 53 -11.71 3.11 -11.93
N GLU A 54 -12.20 2.85 -10.73
CA GLU A 54 -12.09 3.77 -9.59
C GLU A 54 -11.63 3.01 -8.36
N TRP A 55 -10.69 3.60 -7.65
CA TRP A 55 -10.18 3.11 -6.39
C TRP A 55 -10.33 4.22 -5.35
N GLU A 56 -10.96 3.90 -4.23
CA GLU A 56 -11.14 4.83 -3.12
C GLU A 56 -10.56 4.23 -1.83
N TYR A 57 -9.82 5.07 -1.11
CA TYR A 57 -9.35 4.82 0.24
C TYR A 57 -9.84 5.92 1.16
N GLU A 58 -10.43 5.53 2.28
CA GLU A 58 -10.74 6.42 3.40
C GLU A 58 -10.17 5.84 4.69
N ASN A 59 -9.40 6.66 5.40
CA ASN A 59 -8.69 6.29 6.62
C ASN A 59 -9.68 5.86 7.73
N PRO A 60 -9.39 4.78 8.48
CA PRO A 60 -8.14 4.01 8.47
C PRO A 60 -8.12 2.78 7.58
N ASN A 61 -9.27 2.31 7.09
CA ASN A 61 -9.38 0.95 6.55
C ASN A 61 -10.55 0.75 5.58
N SER A 62 -11.15 1.83 5.07
CA SER A 62 -12.16 1.74 4.04
C SER A 62 -11.46 1.68 2.68
N PHE A 63 -11.73 0.62 1.92
CA PHE A 63 -11.20 0.44 0.57
C PHE A 63 -12.33 0.01 -0.36
N GLU A 64 -12.43 0.65 -1.50
CA GLU A 64 -13.38 0.35 -2.56
C GLU A 64 -12.66 0.32 -3.92
N TYR A 65 -13.07 -0.62 -4.78
CA TYR A 65 -12.65 -0.69 -6.17
C TYR A 65 -13.89 -0.91 -7.03
N GLU A 66 -14.10 -0.03 -8.00
CA GLU A 66 -15.17 -0.12 -8.98
C GLU A 66 -14.62 -0.33 -10.40
N GLU A 67 -15.29 -1.19 -11.16
CA GLU A 67 -15.05 -1.43 -12.58
C GLU A 67 -16.39 -1.52 -13.31
N GLY A 68 -16.79 -0.44 -13.97
CA GLY A 68 -18.09 -0.34 -14.62
C GLY A 68 -19.24 -0.46 -13.63
N SER A 69 -19.83 -1.65 -13.49
CA SER A 69 -20.92 -1.95 -12.53
C SER A 69 -20.52 -2.90 -11.41
N LEU A 70 -19.28 -3.41 -11.44
CA LEU A 70 -18.74 -4.29 -10.41
C LEU A 70 -18.11 -3.46 -9.30
N ILE A 71 -18.47 -3.75 -8.05
CA ILE A 71 -17.87 -3.11 -6.87
C ILE A 71 -17.25 -4.18 -5.97
N LYS A 72 -16.00 -3.96 -5.56
CA LYS A 72 -15.27 -4.77 -4.58
C LYS A 72 -14.91 -3.88 -3.39
N ARG A 73 -14.91 -4.45 -2.18
CA ARG A 73 -14.61 -3.72 -0.92
C ARG A 73 -13.66 -4.52 -0.02
N GLY A 74 -13.02 -3.81 0.90
CA GLY A 74 -12.14 -4.40 1.92
C GLY A 74 -10.84 -4.96 1.31
N GLU A 75 -10.35 -6.09 1.81
CA GLU A 75 -9.00 -6.59 1.47
C GLU A 75 -8.77 -6.76 -0.04
N LYS A 76 -9.77 -7.22 -0.79
CA LYS A 76 -9.65 -7.36 -2.25
C LYS A 76 -9.51 -6.01 -2.98
N ALA A 77 -10.15 -4.97 -2.47
CA ALA A 77 -9.99 -3.62 -3.01
C ALA A 77 -8.64 -3.05 -2.63
N LYS A 78 -8.21 -3.25 -1.38
CA LYS A 78 -6.90 -2.86 -0.86
C LYS A 78 -5.75 -3.48 -1.68
N ASP A 79 -5.76 -4.80 -1.91
CA ASP A 79 -4.74 -5.49 -2.71
C ASP A 79 -4.63 -4.88 -4.12
N SER A 80 -5.77 -4.55 -4.72
CA SER A 80 -5.81 -3.92 -6.04
C SER A 80 -5.30 -2.48 -6.00
N PHE A 81 -5.64 -1.72 -4.97
CA PHE A 81 -5.16 -0.34 -4.76
C PHE A 81 -3.65 -0.32 -4.58
N GLU A 82 -3.12 -1.20 -3.73
CA GLU A 82 -1.68 -1.35 -3.50
C GLU A 82 -0.94 -1.71 -4.78
N HIS A 83 -1.48 -2.62 -5.59
CA HIS A 83 -0.89 -2.97 -6.88
C HIS A 83 -0.86 -1.77 -7.85
N LEU A 84 -1.92 -0.97 -7.89
CA LEU A 84 -1.98 0.24 -8.71
C LEU A 84 -0.89 1.24 -8.31
N LEU A 85 -0.71 1.48 -7.00
CA LEU A 85 0.27 2.43 -6.48
C LEU A 85 1.73 1.95 -6.57
N GLN A 86 1.99 0.68 -6.89
CA GLN A 86 3.32 0.22 -7.27
C GLN A 86 3.75 0.77 -8.64
N VAL A 87 2.79 1.11 -9.49
CA VAL A 87 3.02 1.68 -10.83
C VAL A 87 2.83 3.20 -10.81
N LEU A 88 1.77 3.68 -10.15
CA LEU A 88 1.43 5.09 -10.07
C LEU A 88 2.16 5.75 -8.89
N ASP A 89 3.40 6.17 -9.12
CA ASP A 89 4.22 6.85 -8.11
C ASP A 89 3.78 8.31 -7.90
N LEU A 90 2.89 8.50 -6.92
CA LEU A 90 2.35 9.81 -6.53
C LEU A 90 3.34 10.66 -5.70
N THR A 91 4.57 10.20 -5.47
CA THR A 91 5.63 11.06 -4.93
C THR A 91 6.17 12.04 -5.98
N GLN A 92 5.95 11.74 -7.25
CA GLN A 92 6.28 12.64 -8.36
C GLN A 92 5.23 13.74 -8.49
N SER A 93 5.63 14.89 -9.04
CA SER A 93 4.72 16.04 -9.22
C SER A 93 3.66 15.84 -10.30
N GLN A 94 3.80 14.81 -11.14
CA GLN A 94 2.90 14.53 -12.26
C GLN A 94 2.92 13.03 -12.61
N ILE A 95 1.85 12.55 -13.21
CA ILE A 95 1.78 11.21 -13.81
C ILE A 95 2.51 11.26 -15.15
N THR A 96 3.48 10.36 -15.35
CA THR A 96 4.33 10.34 -16.54
C THR A 96 3.83 9.35 -17.60
N ASP A 97 4.26 9.54 -18.84
CA ASP A 97 3.94 8.63 -19.94
C ASP A 97 4.50 7.21 -19.71
N ASP A 98 5.60 7.07 -18.96
CA ASP A 98 6.14 5.77 -18.58
C ASP A 98 5.19 5.01 -17.64
N MET A 99 4.62 5.71 -16.64
CA MET A 99 3.58 5.13 -15.76
C MET A 99 2.35 4.72 -16.57
N VAL A 100 1.92 5.59 -17.50
CA VAL A 100 0.77 5.29 -18.37
C VAL A 100 1.06 4.11 -19.29
N SER A 101 2.27 4.00 -19.83
CA SER A 101 2.70 2.89 -20.66
C SER A 101 2.69 1.57 -19.89
N GLU A 102 3.07 1.58 -18.62
CA GLU A 102 2.99 0.40 -17.76
C GLU A 102 1.53 0.00 -17.48
N LEU A 103 0.69 0.96 -17.09
CA LEU A 103 -0.75 0.74 -16.87
C LEU A 103 -1.47 0.27 -18.15
N SER A 104 -1.01 0.71 -19.31
CA SER A 104 -1.57 0.31 -20.62
C SER A 104 -1.40 -1.18 -20.95
N LYS A 105 -0.57 -1.92 -20.18
CA LYS A 105 -0.48 -3.37 -20.28
C LYS A 105 -1.78 -4.04 -19.83
N GLU A 106 -2.43 -3.51 -18.79
CA GLU A 106 -3.68 -4.00 -18.22
C GLU A 106 -4.90 -3.23 -18.77
N PHE A 107 -4.85 -1.89 -18.74
CA PHE A 107 -5.96 -1.02 -19.16
C PHE A 107 -5.75 -0.55 -20.60
N LYS A 108 -6.53 -1.07 -21.56
CA LYS A 108 -6.40 -0.64 -22.96
C LYS A 108 -7.08 0.71 -23.17
N GLN A 109 -6.49 1.52 -24.07
CA GLN A 109 -7.08 2.79 -24.52
C GLN A 109 -7.37 3.77 -23.36
N ILE A 110 -6.38 3.99 -22.50
CA ILE A 110 -6.49 4.97 -21.40
C ILE A 110 -6.64 6.37 -22.01
N ARG A 111 -7.74 7.06 -21.66
CA ARG A 111 -8.00 8.44 -22.05
C ARG A 111 -7.57 9.43 -20.97
N ARG A 112 -7.76 9.06 -19.70
CA ARG A 112 -7.48 9.93 -18.56
C ARG A 112 -7.10 9.11 -17.35
N ILE A 113 -6.14 9.62 -16.59
CA ILE A 113 -5.82 9.14 -15.25
C ILE A 113 -5.90 10.35 -14.33
N SER A 114 -6.60 10.21 -13.21
CA SER A 114 -6.57 11.22 -12.15
C SER A 114 -6.39 10.59 -10.79
N ALA A 115 -5.59 11.21 -9.95
CA ALA A 115 -5.48 10.87 -8.54
C ALA A 115 -5.75 12.11 -7.70
N ARG A 116 -6.42 11.93 -6.55
CA ARG A 116 -6.73 12.98 -5.60
C ARG A 116 -6.38 12.51 -4.20
N ARG A 117 -5.60 13.31 -3.49
CA ARG A 117 -5.20 13.03 -2.11
C ARG A 117 -5.61 14.15 -1.18
N VAL A 118 -6.12 13.81 0.00
CA VAL A 118 -6.22 14.72 1.14
C VAL A 118 -5.37 14.16 2.27
N ASP A 119 -4.30 14.84 2.64
CA ASP A 119 -3.42 14.39 3.72
C ASP A 119 -3.99 14.68 5.11
N GLY A 120 -3.27 14.26 6.16
CA GLY A 120 -3.66 14.48 7.56
C GLY A 120 -3.73 15.95 7.99
N ASP A 121 -3.11 16.86 7.25
CA ASP A 121 -3.16 18.31 7.47
C ASP A 121 -4.27 18.99 6.63
N HIS A 122 -5.16 18.19 6.02
CA HIS A 122 -6.23 18.63 5.12
C HIS A 122 -5.73 19.32 3.84
N CYS A 123 -4.48 19.09 3.43
CA CYS A 123 -3.96 19.62 2.18
C CYS A 123 -4.39 18.74 1.00
N LEU A 124 -4.95 19.39 -0.02
CA LEU A 124 -5.42 18.73 -1.24
C LEU A 124 -4.33 18.71 -2.30
N GLN A 125 -4.04 17.54 -2.85
CA GLN A 125 -3.20 17.37 -4.02
C GLN A 125 -3.94 16.60 -5.11
N THR A 126 -3.62 16.89 -6.36
CA THR A 126 -4.27 16.27 -7.50
C THR A 126 -3.26 16.08 -8.63
N TRP A 127 -3.31 14.90 -9.22
CA TRP A 127 -2.56 14.55 -10.40
C TRP A 127 -3.55 14.27 -11.52
N VAL A 128 -3.28 14.77 -12.71
CA VAL A 128 -4.10 14.52 -13.89
C VAL A 128 -3.18 14.27 -15.07
N TRP A 129 -3.42 13.17 -15.76
CA TRP A 129 -2.89 12.90 -17.08
C TRP A 129 -4.06 12.75 -18.05
N ASN A 130 -3.94 13.37 -19.22
CA ASN A 130 -4.91 13.20 -20.31
C ASN A 130 -4.15 12.71 -21.54
N HIS A 131 -4.74 11.76 -22.25
CA HIS A 131 -4.24 11.39 -23.54
C HIS A 131 -4.34 12.61 -24.46
N SER A 132 -3.19 13.08 -24.94
CA SER A 132 -3.10 14.15 -25.94
C SER A 132 -3.52 13.60 -27.31
N GLY A 133 -4.77 13.20 -27.44
CA GLY A 133 -5.42 13.15 -28.75
C GLY A 133 -5.75 14.59 -29.10
N ASN A 134 -5.20 15.11 -30.20
CA ASN A 134 -5.58 16.42 -30.70
C ASN A 134 -7.13 16.50 -30.75
N ASP A 135 -7.70 17.44 -30.00
CA ASP A 135 -9.06 17.93 -30.21
C ASP A 135 -9.09 18.73 -31.53
N GLU A 136 -8.90 18.04 -32.67
CA GLU A 136 -9.24 18.53 -34.02
C GLU A 136 -10.50 17.87 -34.55
#